data_AF-C3MMF0-F1
#
_entry.id   AF-C3MMF0-F1
#
_cell.length_a   1.000
_cell.length_b   1.000
_cell.length_c   1.000
_cell.angle_alpha   90.00
_cell.angle_beta   90.00
_cell.angle_gamma   90.00
#
_symmetry.space_group_name_H-M   'P 1'
#
loop_
_entity.id
_entity.type
_entity.pdbx_description
1 polymer ?
#
loop_
_entity_poly.entity_id
_entity_poly.type
_entity_poly.pdbx_seq_one_letter_code
_entity_poly.pdbx_strand_id
1 'polypeptide(L)'
;MGYRCPLCKGLFNSFHSLKIHIIKSHVHKVCQLCGKETKNLTMHYRMMAKNDFLHLIVSCIVTECTYIDDGEIRRLVINLVKVILDESIPLDIISKKANQTENIKALD
;
A
#
# COMPACT_ATOMS: atom_id res chain seq x y z
N MET A 1 -10.92 -13.91 9.57
CA MET A 1 -10.28 -13.49 8.31
C MET A 1 -10.69 -12.05 8.04
N GLY A 2 -9.95 -11.15 8.67
CA GLY A 2 -9.99 -9.71 8.45
C GLY A 2 -8.81 -9.26 7.61
N TYR A 3 -9.01 -8.18 6.85
CA TYR A 3 -8.00 -7.50 6.07
C TYR A 3 -7.50 -6.29 6.86
N ARG A 4 -6.19 -6.20 7.06
CA ARG A 4 -5.53 -5.08 7.74
C ARG A 4 -5.21 -3.97 6.74
N CYS A 5 -5.56 -2.74 7.08
CA CYS A 5 -5.19 -1.57 6.26
C CYS A 5 -3.67 -1.32 6.35
N PRO A 6 -2.95 -1.23 5.22
CA PRO A 6 -1.50 -1.00 5.24
C PRO A 6 -1.13 0.44 5.66
N LEU A 7 -2.09 1.37 5.70
CA LEU A 7 -1.85 2.78 6.03
C LEU A 7 -2.14 3.13 7.50
N CYS A 8 -3.22 2.58 8.08
CA CYS A 8 -3.63 2.88 9.45
C CYS A 8 -3.78 1.66 10.36
N LYS A 9 -3.51 0.45 9.84
CA LYS A 9 -3.65 -0.84 10.55
C LYS A 9 -5.08 -1.19 11.01
N GLY A 10 -6.10 -0.44 10.60
CA GLY A 10 -7.50 -0.78 10.83
C GLY A 10 -7.89 -2.13 10.22
N LEU A 11 -8.80 -2.87 10.87
CA LEU A 11 -9.23 -4.20 10.42
C LEU A 11 -10.60 -4.14 9.74
N PHE A 12 -10.75 -4.90 8.67
CA PHE A 12 -11.96 -4.92 7.84
C PHE A 12 -12.38 -6.35 7.52
N ASN A 13 -13.67 -6.65 7.59
CA ASN A 13 -14.20 -8.00 7.33
C ASN A 13 -14.24 -8.40 5.84
N SER A 14 -13.98 -7.47 4.92
CA SER A 14 -13.91 -7.77 3.49
C SER A 14 -12.92 -6.86 2.76
N PHE A 15 -12.38 -7.37 1.65
CA PHE A 15 -11.48 -6.61 0.79
C PHE A 15 -12.19 -5.38 0.19
N HIS A 16 -13.48 -5.51 -0.10
CA HIS A 16 -14.31 -4.39 -0.59
C HIS A 16 -14.46 -3.29 0.47
N SER A 17 -14.73 -3.65 1.73
CA SER A 17 -14.79 -2.70 2.85
C SER A 17 -13.45 -1.97 3.04
N LEU A 18 -12.33 -2.71 2.96
CA LEU A 18 -10.99 -2.11 3.02
C LEU A 18 -10.74 -1.12 1.87
N LYS A 19 -11.12 -1.49 0.64
CA LYS A 19 -11.01 -0.60 -0.53
C LYS A 19 -11.77 0.72 -0.31
N ILE A 20 -13.03 0.64 0.11
CA ILE A 20 -13.85 1.83 0.38
C ILE A 20 -13.19 2.68 1.47
N HIS A 21 -12.68 2.06 2.53
CA HIS A 21 -11.98 2.77 3.58
C HIS A 21 -10.75 3.53 3.06
N ILE A 22 -9.89 2.88 2.26
CA ILE A 22 -8.71 3.55 1.68
C ILE A 22 -9.11 4.75 0.83
N ILE A 23 -10.12 4.58 -0.04
CA ILE A 23 -10.60 5.67 -0.91
C ILE A 23 -11.12 6.85 -0.09
N LYS A 24 -11.86 6.61 1.00
CA LYS A 24 -12.47 7.68 1.80
C LYS A 24 -11.51 8.34 2.79
N SER A 25 -10.61 7.56 3.39
CA SER A 25 -9.80 8.00 4.53
C SER A 25 -8.35 8.33 4.18
N HIS A 26 -7.87 7.90 2.99
CA HIS A 26 -6.46 7.99 2.64
C HIS A 26 -6.19 8.58 1.23
N VAL A 27 -7.20 8.66 0.36
CA VAL A 27 -7.05 9.26 -0.98
C VAL A 27 -7.34 10.77 -0.92
N HIS A 28 -6.37 11.53 -0.41
CA HIS A 28 -6.39 13.01 -0.35
C HIS A 28 -5.39 13.64 -1.35
N LYS A 29 -4.97 14.89 -1.16
CA LYS A 29 -3.99 15.55 -2.05
C LYS A 29 -2.53 15.09 -1.83
N VAL A 30 -2.23 14.49 -0.68
CA VAL A 30 -0.87 14.11 -0.28
C VAL A 30 -0.79 12.60 -0.09
N CYS A 31 0.22 11.97 -0.68
CA CYS A 31 0.49 10.55 -0.52
C CYS A 31 1.01 10.25 0.89
N GLN A 32 0.32 9.39 1.65
CA GLN A 32 0.73 9.02 3.01
C GLN A 32 1.93 8.06 3.05
N LEU A 33 2.31 7.48 1.91
CA LEU A 33 3.46 6.58 1.81
C LEU A 33 4.78 7.33 1.55
N CYS A 34 4.76 8.38 0.72
CA CYS A 34 5.97 9.10 0.32
C CYS A 34 5.93 10.63 0.52
N GLY A 35 4.81 11.18 1.03
CA GLY A 35 4.65 12.62 1.27
C GLY A 35 4.45 13.48 0.02
N LYS A 36 4.41 12.88 -1.18
CA LYS A 36 4.26 13.65 -2.43
C LYS A 36 2.84 14.19 -2.61
N GLU A 37 2.72 15.49 -2.91
CA GLU A 37 1.45 16.09 -3.32
C GLU A 37 1.11 15.70 -4.77
N THR A 38 -0.14 15.34 -5.02
CA THR A 38 -0.65 14.95 -6.34
C THR A 38 -2.13 15.27 -6.47
N LYS A 39 -2.55 15.63 -7.69
CA LYS A 39 -3.96 15.82 -8.04
C LYS A 39 -4.70 14.51 -8.24
N ASN A 40 -3.98 13.40 -8.42
CA ASN A 40 -4.55 12.07 -8.63
C ASN A 40 -3.71 11.00 -7.92
N LEU A 41 -4.14 10.62 -6.71
CA LEU A 41 -3.44 9.63 -5.90
C LEU A 41 -3.53 8.21 -6.50
N THR A 42 -4.65 7.86 -7.12
CA THR A 42 -4.81 6.55 -7.77
C THR A 42 -3.77 6.32 -8.86
N MET A 43 -3.59 7.32 -9.74
CA MET A 43 -2.55 7.28 -10.77
C MET A 43 -1.15 7.30 -10.15
N HIS A 44 -0.94 8.09 -9.11
CA HIS A 44 0.33 8.12 -8.39
C HIS A 44 0.71 6.75 -7.82
N TYR A 45 -0.21 6.05 -7.12
CA TYR A 45 0.06 4.70 -6.60
C TYR A 45 0.46 3.74 -7.71
N ARG A 46 -0.24 3.76 -8.86
CA ARG A 46 0.10 2.93 -10.03
C ARG A 46 1.51 3.23 -10.56
N MET A 47 1.86 4.51 -10.73
CA MET A 47 3.16 4.90 -11.25
C MET A 47 4.32 4.52 -10.33
N MET A 48 4.07 4.48 -9.02
CA MET A 48 5.06 4.14 -8.00
C MET A 48 5.13 2.63 -7.69
N ALA A 49 4.13 1.85 -8.08
CA ALA A 49 4.03 0.42 -7.79
C ALA A 49 5.24 -0.41 -8.25
N LYS A 50 5.95 0.03 -9.31
CA LYS A 50 7.18 -0.62 -9.79
C LYS A 50 8.39 -0.47 -8.87
N ASN A 51 8.38 0.53 -7.99
CA ASN A 51 9.53 0.91 -7.16
C ASN A 51 9.28 0.71 -5.67
N ASP A 52 8.02 0.56 -5.26
CA ASP A 52 7.65 0.45 -3.85
C ASP A 52 6.48 -0.51 -3.66
N PHE A 53 6.70 -1.50 -2.81
CA PHE A 53 5.73 -2.57 -2.58
C PHE A 53 4.47 -2.08 -1.87
N LEU A 54 4.57 -1.09 -0.99
CA LEU A 54 3.39 -0.50 -0.35
C LEU A 54 2.55 0.28 -1.37
N HIS A 55 3.15 1.00 -2.31
CA HIS A 55 2.44 1.62 -3.42
C HIS A 55 1.79 0.58 -4.33
N LEU A 56 2.43 -0.59 -4.56
CA LEU A 56 1.82 -1.71 -5.29
C LEU A 56 0.59 -2.26 -4.57
N ILE A 57 0.69 -2.54 -3.28
CA ILE A 57 -0.43 -3.03 -2.45
C ILE A 57 -1.58 -2.04 -2.50
N VAL A 58 -1.34 -0.76 -2.18
CA VAL A 58 -2.39 0.27 -2.15
C VAL A 58 -2.97 0.49 -3.55
N SER A 59 -2.14 0.49 -4.60
CA SER A 59 -2.60 0.54 -5.99
C SER A 59 -3.56 -0.60 -6.29
N CYS A 60 -3.19 -1.84 -5.96
CA CYS A 60 -4.04 -2.99 -6.25
C CYS A 60 -5.34 -2.99 -5.45
N ILE A 61 -5.34 -2.52 -4.19
CA ILE A 61 -6.58 -2.38 -3.42
C ILE A 61 -7.53 -1.37 -4.09
N VAL A 62 -7.01 -0.20 -4.47
CA VAL A 62 -7.83 0.90 -5.00
C VAL A 62 -8.32 0.64 -6.42
N THR A 63 -7.49 0.03 -7.27
CA THR A 63 -7.81 -0.18 -8.68
C THR A 63 -8.22 -1.61 -9.01
N GLU A 64 -8.14 -2.55 -8.07
CA GLU A 64 -8.30 -3.99 -8.32
C GLU A 64 -7.41 -4.48 -9.48
N CYS A 65 -6.21 -3.90 -9.58
CA CYS A 65 -5.24 -4.22 -10.60
C CYS A 65 -5.81 -4.22 -12.05
N THR A 66 -6.84 -3.39 -12.36
CA THR A 66 -7.47 -3.32 -13.70
C THR A 66 -6.54 -2.89 -14.83
N TYR A 67 -5.36 -2.37 -14.51
CA TYR A 67 -4.31 -2.03 -15.45
C TYR A 67 -3.44 -3.22 -15.89
N ILE A 68 -3.65 -4.41 -15.31
CA ILE A 68 -3.03 -5.65 -15.74
C ILE A 68 -3.99 -6.31 -16.74
N ASP A 69 -3.56 -6.36 -18.00
CA ASP A 69 -4.38 -6.87 -19.11
C ASP A 69 -4.57 -8.40 -19.02
N ASP A 70 -3.53 -9.10 -18.59
CA ASP A 70 -3.59 -10.55 -18.38
C ASP A 70 -4.45 -10.87 -17.15
N GLY A 71 -5.59 -11.53 -17.40
CA GLY A 71 -6.59 -11.83 -16.37
C GLY A 71 -6.10 -12.80 -15.29
N GLU A 72 -5.21 -13.73 -15.65
CA GLU A 72 -4.67 -14.70 -14.70
C GLU A 72 -3.61 -14.06 -13.82
N ILE A 73 -2.69 -13.28 -14.41
CA ILE A 73 -1.73 -12.47 -13.65
C ILE A 73 -2.48 -11.51 -12.72
N ARG A 74 -3.51 -10.82 -13.21
CA ARG A 74 -4.34 -9.92 -12.40
C ARG A 74 -4.94 -10.64 -11.20
N ARG A 75 -5.52 -11.83 -11.41
CA ARG A 75 -6.13 -12.64 -10.35
C ARG A 75 -5.09 -13.08 -9.32
N LEU A 76 -3.93 -13.54 -9.77
CA LEU A 76 -2.83 -13.97 -8.90
C LEU A 76 -2.31 -12.81 -8.03
N VAL A 77 -2.12 -11.63 -8.61
CA VAL A 77 -1.68 -10.44 -7.87
C VAL A 77 -2.71 -10.04 -6.80
N ILE A 78 -4.00 -10.01 -7.14
CA ILE A 78 -5.06 -9.70 -6.17
C ILE A 78 -5.07 -10.71 -5.01
N ASN A 79 -4.94 -12.00 -5.32
CA ASN A 79 -4.92 -13.05 -4.30
C ASN A 79 -3.68 -12.94 -3.40
N LEU A 80 -2.52 -12.65 -3.97
CA LEU A 80 -1.29 -12.40 -3.21
C LEU A 80 -1.46 -11.21 -2.26
N VAL A 81 -2.02 -10.10 -2.74
CA VAL A 81 -2.31 -8.92 -1.90
C VAL A 81 -3.29 -9.28 -0.78
N LYS A 82 -4.33 -10.06 -1.04
CA LYS A 82 -5.26 -10.52 -0.01
C LYS A 82 -4.56 -11.35 1.08
N VAL A 83 -3.66 -12.27 0.70
CA VAL A 83 -2.86 -13.06 1.64
C VAL A 83 -1.97 -12.16 2.49
N ILE A 84 -1.29 -11.20 1.88
CA ILE A 84 -0.40 -10.25 2.58
C ILE A 84 -1.15 -9.43 3.64
N LEU A 85 -2.39 -9.04 3.34
CA LEU A 85 -3.20 -8.19 4.20
C LEU A 85 -4.00 -8.98 5.24
N ASP A 86 -3.96 -10.31 5.21
CA ASP A 86 -4.65 -11.12 6.19
C ASP A 86 -4.14 -10.81 7.60
N GLU A 87 -5.06 -10.63 8.55
CA GLU A 87 -4.76 -10.29 9.94
C GLU A 87 -3.78 -11.24 10.63
N SER A 88 -3.73 -12.49 10.16
CA SER A 88 -2.86 -13.56 10.67
C SER A 88 -1.39 -13.37 10.25
N ILE A 89 -1.12 -12.50 9.27
CA ILE A 89 0.23 -12.22 8.77
C ILE A 89 0.78 -10.92 9.39
N PRO A 90 1.91 -10.97 10.11
CA PRO A 90 2.56 -9.76 10.64
C PRO A 90 3.11 -8.88 9.49
N LEU A 91 2.69 -7.61 9.44
CA LEU A 91 3.14 -6.64 8.42
C LEU A 91 4.62 -6.22 8.57
N ASP A 92 5.30 -6.69 9.61
CA ASP A 92 6.69 -6.35 9.96
C ASP A 92 7.70 -6.88 8.93
N ILE A 93 7.26 -7.76 8.01
CA ILE A 93 8.05 -8.26 6.88
C ILE A 93 8.17 -7.21 5.75
N ILE A 94 7.25 -6.24 5.69
CA ILE A 94 7.11 -5.29 4.56
C ILE A 94 7.78 -3.94 4.85
N SER A 95 8.04 -3.63 6.12
CA SER A 95 8.61 -2.36 6.53
C SER A 95 10.06 -2.54 7.00
N LYS A 96 11.01 -2.66 6.07
CA LYS A 96 12.34 -2.13 6.36
C LYS A 96 12.25 -0.61 6.27
N LYS A 97 12.08 0.06 7.41
CA LYS A 97 12.42 1.47 7.52
C LYS A 97 13.88 1.63 7.08
N ALA A 98 14.09 2.27 5.94
CA ALA A 98 15.31 3.04 5.73
C ALA A 98 15.30 4.17 6.77
N ASN A 99 16.29 4.17 7.67
CA ASN A 99 17.05 5.34 8.12
C ASN A 99 17.72 5.07 9.48
N GLN A 100 19.05 5.11 9.49
CA GLN A 100 19.82 6.07 10.30
C GLN A 100 21.21 6.22 9.66
N THR A 101 21.30 7.08 8.66
CA THR A 101 22.55 7.79 8.34
C THR A 101 22.43 9.15 9.02
N GLU A 102 22.62 9.18 10.34
CA GLU A 102 22.87 10.43 11.06
C GLU A 102 24.35 10.47 11.41
N ASN A 103 25.03 11.22 10.55
CA ASN A 103 26.37 11.74 10.67
C ASN A 103 26.51 12.52 11.99
N ILE A 104 26.99 11.88 13.06
CA ILE A 104 27.54 12.63 14.21
C ILE A 104 29.00 12.93 13.88
N LYS A 105 29.20 13.99 13.09
CA LYS A 105 30.35 14.88 13.27
C LYS A 105 30.01 15.81 14.41
N ALA A 106 30.58 15.57 15.59
CA ALA A 106 30.99 16.56 16.59
C ALA A 106 31.11 15.85 17.94
N LEU A 107 32.35 15.68 18.41
CA LEU A 107 32.80 15.85 19.79
C LEU A 107 34.33 15.78 19.74
N ASP A 108 34.94 16.87 20.21
CA ASP A 108 36.36 17.23 20.36
C ASP A 108 37.46 16.22 19.99
#